data_AF-A0A482VU00-F1
#
_entry.id   AF-A0A482VU00-F1
#
_cell.length_a   1.000
_cell.length_b   1.000
_cell.length_c   1.000
_cell.angle_alpha   90.00
_cell.angle_beta   90.00
_cell.angle_gamma   90.00
#
_symmetry.space_group_name_H-M   'P 1'
#
loop_
_entity.id
_entity.type
_entity.pdbx_description
1 polymer ?
#
loop_
_entity_poly.entity_id
_entity_poly.type
_entity_poly.pdbx_seq_one_letter_code
_entity_poly.pdbx_strand_id
1 'polypeptide(L)'
;MEDATLNIVPYNNTYDKENFNYKDSFYVNFIDVQINCVGKLMGAHKFILANRSDYFKEILTKNPKIHQIEMAIPSKIVDRVFSLIYGQSITIKESELGDLARMSVLVQRKRQHNFRNQWIN
;
A
#
# COMPACT_ATOMS: atom_id res chain seq x y z
N MET A 1 14.09 14.76 22.83
CA MET A 1 12.63 14.85 22.61
C MET A 1 12.32 13.77 21.58
N GLU A 2 11.63 12.70 21.99
CA GLU A 2 11.27 11.61 21.08
C GLU A 2 10.23 12.09 20.07
N ASP A 3 10.39 11.69 18.81
CA ASP A 3 9.49 12.05 17.71
C ASP A 3 8.19 11.25 17.85
N ALA A 4 7.04 11.93 17.84
CA ALA A 4 5.74 11.29 18.00
C ALA A 4 5.47 10.33 16.83
N THR A 5 4.82 9.20 17.09
CA THR A 5 4.52 8.19 16.08
C THR A 5 3.02 7.97 15.89
N LEU A 6 2.59 7.88 14.64
CA LEU A 6 1.24 7.50 14.24
C LEU A 6 1.23 6.06 13.73
N ASN A 7 0.41 5.20 14.34
CA ASN A 7 0.16 3.85 13.85
C ASN A 7 -1.01 3.86 12.87
N ILE A 8 -0.74 3.43 11.65
CA ILE A 8 -1.75 3.28 10.60
C ILE A 8 -2.03 1.80 10.41
N VAL A 9 -3.29 1.45 10.64
CA VAL A 9 -3.79 0.10 10.40
C VAL A 9 -4.55 0.07 9.07
N PRO A 10 -4.57 -1.08 8.37
CA PRO A 10 -5.46 -1.26 7.23
C PRO A 10 -6.92 -1.04 7.64
N TYR A 11 -7.72 -0.45 6.74
CA TYR A 11 -9.15 -0.29 6.99
C TYR A 11 -9.85 -1.67 6.99
N ASN A 12 -10.38 -2.06 8.16
CA ASN A 12 -11.10 -3.32 8.38
C ASN A 12 -12.55 -3.21 7.90
N ASN A 13 -12.86 -3.85 6.77
CA ASN A 13 -14.23 -4.26 6.47
C ASN A 13 -14.37 -5.71 6.98
N THR A 14 -15.52 -6.05 7.57
CA THR A 14 -15.82 -7.26 8.36
C THR A 14 -15.77 -8.61 7.62
N TYR A 15 -14.99 -8.70 6.55
CA TYR A 15 -14.69 -9.92 5.82
C TYR A 15 -13.17 -10.08 5.76
N ASP A 16 -12.69 -11.02 6.56
CA ASP A 16 -11.32 -11.51 6.64
C ASP A 16 -10.59 -11.37 5.31
N LYS A 17 -9.51 -10.60 5.30
CA LYS A 17 -8.49 -10.79 4.29
C LYS A 17 -7.16 -10.89 4.98
N GLU A 18 -6.64 -12.12 4.94
CA GLU A 18 -5.38 -12.55 5.49
C GLU A 18 -4.26 -11.52 5.28
N ASN A 19 -3.43 -11.40 6.31
CA ASN A 19 -2.17 -10.68 6.22
C ASN A 19 -1.25 -11.45 5.30
N PHE A 20 -1.12 -10.99 4.07
CA PHE A 20 -0.20 -11.58 3.11
C PHE A 20 1.17 -10.99 3.38
N ASN A 21 2.11 -11.80 3.85
CA ASN A 21 3.50 -11.34 3.88
C ASN A 21 4.06 -11.38 2.45
N TYR A 22 3.97 -10.29 1.69
CA TYR A 22 4.46 -10.26 0.30
C TYR A 22 5.96 -10.53 0.14
N LYS A 23 6.71 -10.56 1.24
CA LYS A 23 8.13 -10.94 1.27
C LYS A 23 8.35 -12.42 1.58
N ASP A 24 7.30 -13.18 1.87
CA ASP A 24 7.37 -14.63 2.05
C ASP A 24 7.78 -15.31 0.74
N SER A 25 8.75 -16.23 0.84
CA SER A 25 9.27 -16.98 -0.30
C SER A 25 8.20 -17.74 -1.09
N PHE A 26 7.10 -18.16 -0.45
CA PHE A 26 6.00 -18.83 -1.12
C PHE A 26 5.25 -17.89 -2.07
N TYR A 27 4.91 -16.68 -1.59
CA TYR A 27 4.15 -15.71 -2.39
C TYR A 27 4.99 -15.08 -3.51
N VAL A 28 6.31 -15.02 -3.37
CA VAL A 28 7.21 -14.54 -4.44
C VAL A 28 7.01 -15.31 -5.76
N ASN A 29 6.60 -16.57 -5.71
CA ASN A 29 6.35 -17.39 -6.91
C ASN A 29 5.10 -16.96 -7.71
N PHE A 30 4.23 -16.13 -7.13
CA PHE A 30 2.97 -15.67 -7.75
C PHE A 30 3.03 -14.20 -8.18
N ILE A 31 4.21 -13.58 -8.15
CA ILE A 31 4.41 -12.23 -8.67
C ILE A 31 4.09 -12.21 -10.17
N ASP A 32 3.12 -11.39 -10.55
CA ASP A 32 2.60 -11.26 -11.92
C ASP A 32 2.72 -9.83 -12.47
N VAL A 33 3.21 -8.89 -11.65
CA VAL A 33 3.54 -7.51 -12.03
C VAL A 33 4.73 -6.96 -11.24
N GLN A 34 5.52 -6.11 -11.87
CA GLN A 34 6.61 -5.36 -11.24
C GLN A 34 6.26 -3.88 -11.15
N ILE A 35 6.57 -3.25 -10.02
CA ILE A 35 6.48 -1.81 -9.82
C ILE A 35 7.87 -1.22 -9.92
N ASN A 36 8.13 -0.45 -10.96
CA ASN A 36 9.36 0.31 -11.10
C ASN A 36 9.17 1.65 -10.39
N CYS A 37 9.85 1.80 -9.26
CA CYS A 37 9.77 3.00 -8.42
C CYS A 37 11.16 3.61 -8.24
N VAL A 38 11.24 4.83 -7.73
CA VAL A 38 12.51 5.53 -7.61
C VAL A 38 13.45 4.74 -6.69
N GLY A 39 14.51 4.21 -7.30
CA GLY A 39 15.57 3.44 -6.64
C GLY A 39 15.31 1.95 -6.46
N LYS A 40 14.18 1.39 -6.93
CA LYS A 40 13.91 -0.06 -6.78
C LYS A 40 12.86 -0.60 -7.76
N LEU A 41 13.06 -1.83 -8.21
CA LEU A 41 12.02 -2.64 -8.86
C LEU A 41 11.41 -3.60 -7.83
N MET A 42 10.09 -3.57 -7.66
CA MET A 42 9.38 -4.33 -6.61
C MET A 42 8.36 -5.28 -7.24
N GLY A 43 8.43 -6.57 -6.90
CA GLY A 43 7.41 -7.52 -7.34
C GLY A 43 6.11 -7.41 -6.54
N ALA A 44 4.97 -7.63 -7.20
CA ALA A 44 3.65 -7.57 -6.60
C ALA A 44 2.64 -8.51 -7.29
N HIS A 45 1.43 -8.54 -6.74
CA HIS A 45 0.32 -9.35 -7.21
C HIS A 45 -0.82 -8.45 -7.70
N LYS A 46 -1.14 -8.50 -8.99
CA LYS A 46 -2.19 -7.68 -9.63
C LYS A 46 -3.51 -7.80 -8.89
N PHE A 47 -3.90 -9.02 -8.52
CA PHE A 47 -5.17 -9.26 -7.84
C PHE A 47 -5.24 -8.56 -6.47
N ILE A 48 -4.16 -8.63 -5.68
CA ILE A 48 -4.10 -7.98 -4.36
C ILE A 48 -4.13 -6.45 -4.53
N LEU A 49 -3.31 -5.93 -5.45
CA LEU A 49 -3.25 -4.49 -5.76
C LEU A 49 -4.62 -3.96 -6.20
N ALA A 50 -5.24 -4.56 -7.22
CA ALA A 50 -6.54 -4.15 -7.75
C ALA A 50 -7.69 -4.30 -6.74
N ASN A 51 -7.58 -5.28 -5.83
CA ASN A 51 -8.60 -5.45 -4.81
C ASN A 51 -8.52 -4.36 -3.73
N ARG A 52 -7.32 -3.89 -3.40
CA ARG A 52 -7.07 -3.06 -2.21
C ARG A 52 -6.63 -1.63 -2.53
N SER A 53 -6.60 -1.24 -3.80
CA SER A 53 -6.32 0.12 -4.28
C SER A 53 -7.11 0.42 -5.56
N ASP A 54 -7.89 1.50 -5.58
CA ASP A 54 -8.63 1.89 -6.79
C ASP A 54 -7.69 2.37 -7.90
N TYR A 55 -6.56 2.99 -7.53
CA TYR A 55 -5.50 3.37 -8.47
C TYR A 55 -5.01 2.16 -9.28
N PHE A 56 -4.61 1.09 -8.58
CA PHE A 56 -4.15 -0.12 -9.26
C PHE A 56 -5.29 -0.83 -9.98
N LYS A 57 -6.52 -0.83 -9.43
CA LYS A 57 -7.69 -1.40 -10.09
C LYS A 57 -7.94 -0.75 -11.45
N GLU A 58 -7.87 0.57 -11.53
CA GLU A 58 -8.10 1.31 -12.77
C GLU A 58 -7.03 0.98 -13.83
N ILE A 59 -5.75 1.02 -13.45
CA ILE A 59 -4.63 0.74 -14.36
C ILE A 59 -4.68 -0.71 -14.86
N LEU A 60 -4.88 -1.67 -13.96
CA LEU A 60 -4.89 -3.10 -14.29
C LEU A 60 -6.13 -3.51 -15.08
N THR A 61 -7.26 -2.83 -14.91
CA THR A 61 -8.46 -3.06 -15.74
C THR A 61 -8.27 -2.49 -17.14
N LYS A 62 -7.63 -1.32 -17.28
CA LYS A 62 -7.32 -0.71 -18.58
C LYS A 62 -6.32 -1.54 -19.39
N ASN A 63 -5.33 -2.15 -18.73
CA ASN A 63 -4.36 -3.02 -19.38
C ASN A 63 -4.06 -4.27 -18.53
N PRO A 64 -4.86 -5.34 -18.64
CA PRO A 64 -4.67 -6.56 -17.83
C PRO A 64 -3.33 -7.28 -18.10
N LYS A 65 -2.76 -7.10 -19.30
CA LYS A 65 -1.50 -7.69 -19.73
C LYS A 65 -0.28 -6.85 -19.31
N ILE A 66 -0.46 -5.75 -18.59
CA ILE A 66 0.68 -4.98 -18.09
C ILE A 66 1.50 -5.81 -17.12
N HIS A 67 2.81 -5.92 -17.33
CA HIS A 67 3.70 -6.67 -16.44
C HIS A 67 4.63 -5.75 -15.64
N GLN A 68 4.65 -4.45 -15.96
CA GLN A 68 5.44 -3.44 -15.27
C GLN A 68 4.66 -2.14 -15.16
N ILE A 69 4.64 -1.51 -13.98
CA ILE A 69 3.99 -0.22 -13.71
C ILE A 69 5.06 0.75 -13.22
N GLU A 70 5.18 1.90 -13.89
CA GLU A 70 6.12 2.97 -13.56
C GLU A 70 5.53 3.92 -12.52
N MET A 71 6.30 4.24 -11.48
CA MET A 71 5.90 5.14 -10.41
C MET A 71 7.04 6.09 -10.05
N ALA A 72 6.82 7.40 -10.21
CA ALA A 72 7.77 8.44 -9.79
C ALA A 72 7.73 8.69 -8.26
N ILE A 73 7.68 7.61 -7.48
CA ILE A 73 7.56 7.64 -6.01
C ILE A 73 8.76 6.88 -5.41
N PRO A 74 9.38 7.38 -4.33
CA PRO A 74 10.49 6.67 -3.67
C PRO A 74 10.07 5.28 -3.19
N SER A 75 10.96 4.30 -3.39
CA SER A 75 10.74 2.91 -2.99
C SER A 75 10.34 2.72 -1.53
N LYS A 76 10.89 3.53 -0.61
CA LYS A 76 10.52 3.55 0.81
C LYS A 76 9.01 3.77 1.01
N ILE A 77 8.41 4.65 0.21
CA ILE A 77 6.98 4.99 0.30
C ILE A 77 6.15 3.86 -0.29
N VAL A 78 6.58 3.30 -1.43
CA VAL A 78 5.92 2.17 -2.06
C VAL A 78 5.93 0.94 -1.16
N ASP A 79 7.03 0.66 -0.46
CA ASP A 79 7.14 -0.46 0.52
C ASP A 79 6.13 -0.30 1.66
N ARG A 80 5.94 0.92 2.18
CA ARG A 80 4.93 1.23 3.21
C ARG A 80 3.50 1.08 2.69
N VAL A 81 3.23 1.55 1.48
CA VAL A 81 1.93 1.36 0.82
C VAL A 81 1.65 -0.12 0.61
N PHE A 82 2.67 -0.90 0.24
CA PHE A 82 2.55 -2.33 0.08
C PHE A 82 2.27 -3.02 1.41
N SER A 83 2.95 -2.66 2.49
CA SER A 83 2.59 -3.17 3.82
C SER A 83 1.10 -2.98 4.13
N LEU A 84 0.56 -1.78 3.91
CA LEU A 84 -0.88 -1.51 4.08
C LEU A 84 -1.75 -2.32 3.11
N ILE A 85 -1.43 -2.31 1.82
CA ILE A 85 -2.15 -3.06 0.79
C ILE A 85 -2.14 -4.55 1.12
N TYR A 86 -1.09 -5.10 1.72
CA TYR A 86 -1.00 -6.52 2.03
C TYR A 86 -1.53 -6.88 3.43
N GLY A 87 -2.03 -5.90 4.18
CA GLY A 87 -2.74 -6.10 5.46
C GLY A 87 -1.87 -5.83 6.70
N GLN A 88 -0.64 -5.39 6.52
CA GLN A 88 0.25 -5.04 7.63
C GLN A 88 -0.05 -3.62 8.11
N SER A 89 0.08 -3.38 9.41
CA SER A 89 0.13 -2.03 9.97
C SER A 89 1.48 -1.38 9.68
N ILE A 90 1.50 -0.06 9.61
CA ILE A 90 2.73 0.72 9.50
C ILE A 90 2.78 1.77 10.60
N THR A 91 3.98 2.06 11.08
CA THR A 91 4.25 3.15 12.02
C THR A 91 4.98 4.26 11.28
N ILE A 92 4.49 5.49 11.43
CA ILE A 92 5.04 6.68 10.77
C ILE A 92 5.39 7.69 11.84
N LYS A 93 6.56 8.33 11.72
CA LYS A 93 6.93 9.43 12.60
C LYS A 93 6.26 10.74 12.17
N GLU A 94 6.07 11.69 13.08
CA GLU A 94 5.50 13.00 12.75
C GLU A 94 6.33 13.73 11.67
N SER A 95 7.66 13.60 11.75
CA SER A 95 8.59 14.07 10.72
C SER A 95 8.37 13.47 9.32
N GLU A 96 7.65 12.36 9.22
CA GLU A 96 7.35 11.64 7.97
C GLU A 96 5.91 11.85 7.49
N LEU A 97 5.14 12.81 8.04
CA LEU A 97 3.76 13.08 7.61
C LEU A 97 3.63 13.43 6.12
N GLY A 98 4.67 13.99 5.50
CA GLY A 98 4.72 14.21 4.05
C GLY A 98 4.59 12.91 3.24
N ASP A 99 5.07 11.79 3.78
CA ASP A 99 4.93 10.47 3.18
C ASP A 99 3.49 9.99 3.22
N LEU A 100 2.77 10.26 4.31
CA LEU A 100 1.36 9.88 4.46
C LEU A 100 0.48 10.49 3.37
N ALA A 101 0.68 11.77 3.05
CA ALA A 101 -0.04 12.44 1.98
C ALA A 101 0.17 11.72 0.62
N ARG A 102 1.41 11.31 0.33
CA ARG A 102 1.74 10.56 -0.90
C ARG A 102 1.13 9.16 -0.91
N MET A 103 1.14 8.47 0.22
CA MET A 103 0.52 7.14 0.35
C MET A 103 -0.99 7.18 0.16
N SER A 104 -1.65 8.23 0.63
CA SER A 104 -3.11 8.36 0.55
C SER A 104 -3.61 8.24 -0.88
N VAL A 105 -2.90 8.82 -1.87
CA VAL A 105 -3.26 8.76 -3.29
C VAL A 105 -3.27 7.32 -3.82
N LEU A 106 -2.39 6.47 -3.30
CA LEU A 106 -2.24 5.09 -3.76
C LEU A 106 -3.19 4.13 -3.04
N VAL A 107 -3.54 4.41 -1.79
CA VAL A 107 -4.42 3.57 -0.97
C VAL A 107 -5.90 3.99 -1.08
N GLN A 108 -6.18 5.14 -1.69
CA GLN A 108 -7.54 5.67 -1.88
C GLN A 108 -8.50 4.60 -2.44
N ARG A 109 -9.44 4.18 -1.60
CA ARG A 109 -10.71 3.60 -2.02
C ARG A 109 -11.75 4.72 -2.04
N LYS A 110 -12.37 5.00 -3.19
CA LYS A 110 -13.56 5.84 -3.25
C LYS A 110 -14.71 5.12 -2.54
N ARG A 111 -14.91 5.42 -1.25
CA ARG A 111 -16.20 5.97 -0.79
C ARG A 111 -16.05 6.67 0.56
N GLN A 112 -16.59 7.89 0.58
CA GLN A 112 -16.66 8.82 1.70
C GLN A 112 -17.42 8.24 2.91
N HIS A 113 -16.80 8.32 4.08
CA HIS A 113 -17.35 8.74 5.39
C HIS A 113 -16.52 8.11 6.52
N ASN A 114 -16.06 8.96 7.44
CA ASN A 114 -15.50 8.67 8.76
C ASN A 114 -14.04 8.20 8.85
N PHE A 115 -13.11 9.15 8.72
CA PHE A 115 -11.87 9.08 9.50
C PHE A 115 -12.21 9.44 10.95
N ARG A 116 -12.18 8.45 11.84
CA ARG A 116 -12.27 8.67 13.28
C ARG A 116 -10.84 8.70 13.81
N ASN A 117 -10.31 9.90 14.02
CA ASN A 117 -9.00 10.11 14.64
C ASN A 117 -9.05 9.57 16.08
N GLN A 118 -8.20 8.61 16.42
CA GLN A 118 -7.90 8.28 17.81
C GLN A 118 -6.44 8.62 18.07
N TRP A 119 -6.25 9.68 18.85
CA TRP A 119 -4.98 10.02 19.47
C TRP A 119 -4.79 9.10 20.68
N ILE A 120 -3.62 8.50 20.82
CA ILE A 120 -3.23 7.78 22.05
C ILE A 120 -2.15 8.64 22.71
N ASN A 121 -2.38 8.99 23.98
CA ASN A 121 -1.44 9.68 24.85
C ASN A 121 -0.31 8.76 25.31
#